data_AF-A0A9W6VGT1-F1
#
_entry.id   AF-A0A9W6VGT1-F1
#
_cell.length_a   1.000
_cell.length_b   1.000
_cell.length_c   1.000
_cell.angle_alpha   90.00
_cell.angle_beta   90.00
_cell.angle_gamma   90.00
#
_symmetry.space_group_name_H-M   'P 1'
#
loop_
_entity.id
_entity.type
_entity.pdbx_description
1 polymer ?
#
loop_
_entity_poly.entity_id
_entity_poly.type
_entity_poly.pdbx_seq_one_letter_code
_entity_poly.pdbx_strand_id
1 'polypeptide(L)' 'MGFGLYNVSGNVWEWCADWFDGSHTARAMRGGSYLCHDSCCNRYRVAARTANTPDSSSGNLGFRTVADV' A
#
# COMPACT_ATOMS: atom_id res chain seq x y z
N MET A 1 -11.88 11.48 -15.55
CA MET A 1 -10.73 12.39 -15.38
C MET A 1 -9.98 11.97 -14.12
N GLY A 2 -8.65 11.92 -14.16
CA GLY A 2 -7.82 11.45 -13.04
C GLY A 2 -7.18 12.60 -12.27
N PHE A 3 -6.80 12.35 -11.01
CA PHE A 3 -6.21 13.34 -10.10
C PHE A 3 -4.69 13.58 -10.31
N GLY A 4 -4.15 13.22 -11.48
CA GLY A 4 -2.70 13.34 -11.74
C GLY A 4 -1.83 12.43 -10.87
N LEU A 5 -2.38 11.36 -10.30
CA LEU A 5 -1.65 10.38 -9.48
C LEU A 5 -1.17 9.22 -10.35
N TYR A 6 0.10 8.85 -10.19
CA TYR A 6 0.75 7.79 -10.95
C TYR A 6 1.08 6.60 -10.05
N ASN A 7 1.06 5.40 -10.63
CA ASN A 7 1.46 4.14 -9.99
C ASN A 7 0.80 3.89 -8.61
N VAL A 8 -0.47 4.26 -8.47
CA VAL A 8 -1.27 3.98 -7.26
C VAL A 8 -1.70 2.50 -7.19
N SER A 9 -1.60 1.78 -8.31
CA SER A 9 -1.87 0.35 -8.46
C SER A 9 -0.66 -0.33 -9.09
N GLY A 10 -0.07 -1.30 -8.40
CA GLY A 10 1.19 -1.95 -8.79
C GLY A 10 2.43 -1.17 -8.36
N ASN A 11 3.57 -1.40 -9.04
CA ASN A 11 4.89 -0.86 -8.71
C ASN A 11 5.37 -1.27 -7.31
N VAL A 12 5.12 -0.47 -6.27
CA VAL A 12 5.48 -0.82 -4.89
C VAL A 12 4.26 -0.63 -4.00
N TRP A 13 4.17 -1.44 -2.95
CA TRP A 13 3.23 -1.20 -1.88
C TRP A 13 3.50 0.17 -1.25
N GLU A 14 2.46 0.86 -0.84
CA GLU A 14 2.59 2.18 -0.21
C GLU A 14 2.04 2.15 1.21
N TRP A 15 2.88 2.54 2.18
CA TRP A 15 2.48 2.72 3.57
C TRP A 15 1.40 3.81 3.72
N CYS A 16 0.46 3.58 4.63
CA CYS A 16 -0.52 4.56 5.09
C CYS A 16 -0.31 4.86 6.58
N ALA A 17 -0.70 6.06 7.00
CA ALA A 17 -0.60 6.45 8.41
C ALA A 17 -1.53 5.62 9.32
N ASP A 18 -2.60 5.03 8.79
CA ASP A 18 -3.57 4.27 9.58
C ASP A 18 -2.98 2.97 10.16
N TRP A 19 -3.39 2.63 11.38
CA TRP A 19 -3.31 1.25 11.86
C TRP A 19 -4.29 0.37 11.08
N PHE A 20 -3.91 -0.86 10.79
CA PHE A 20 -4.76 -1.75 9.99
C PHE A 20 -6.04 -2.15 10.74
N ASP A 21 -5.95 -2.36 12.04
CA ASP A 21 -7.07 -2.65 12.92
C ASP A 21 -6.83 -2.04 14.31
N GLY A 22 -7.76 -2.28 15.24
CA GLY A 22 -7.70 -1.75 16.60
C GLY A 22 -6.60 -2.35 17.49
N SER A 23 -5.84 -3.36 17.04
CA SER A 23 -4.75 -3.95 17.82
C SER A 23 -3.48 -3.09 17.80
N HIS A 24 -3.38 -2.15 16.85
CA HIS A 24 -2.20 -1.29 16.65
C HIS A 24 -0.87 -2.05 16.51
N THR A 25 -0.91 -3.24 15.93
CA THR A 25 0.29 -4.07 15.70
C THR A 25 0.90 -3.87 14.30
N ALA A 26 0.09 -3.48 13.32
CA ALA A 26 0.50 -3.35 11.92
C ALA A 26 -0.12 -2.11 11.26
N ARG A 27 0.66 -1.44 10.42
CA ARG A 27 0.19 -0.28 9.64
C ARG A 27 -0.39 -0.74 8.31
N ALA A 28 -1.37 0.02 7.80
CA ALA A 28 -2.00 -0.31 6.53
C ALA A 28 -1.04 -0.05 5.34
N MET A 29 -1.12 -0.92 4.34
CA MET A 29 -0.44 -0.80 3.05
C MET A 29 -1.44 -0.98 1.92
N ARG A 30 -1.29 -0.21 0.84
CA ARG A 30 -2.18 -0.22 -0.33
C ARG A 30 -1.41 -0.22 -1.65
N GLY A 31 -2.15 -0.45 -2.74
CA GLY A 31 -1.66 -0.32 -4.11
C GLY A 31 -1.15 -1.62 -4.74
N GLY A 32 -0.67 -2.58 -3.96
CA GLY A 32 -0.01 -3.76 -4.53
C GLY A 32 1.43 -3.44 -4.97
N SER A 33 2.13 -4.41 -5.56
CA SER A 33 3.49 -4.20 -6.07
C SER A 33 3.73 -4.92 -7.39
N TYR A 34 4.92 -4.79 -7.96
CA TYR A 34 5.35 -5.48 -9.18
C TYR A 34 5.34 -7.01 -9.05
N LEU A 35 5.19 -7.56 -7.84
CA LEU A 35 5.05 -8.99 -7.60
C LEU A 35 3.59 -9.47 -7.62
N CYS A 36 2.60 -8.57 -7.67
CA CYS A 36 1.20 -8.96 -7.68
C CYS A 36 0.83 -9.63 -9.01
N HIS A 37 0.17 -10.79 -8.92
CA HIS A 37 -0.36 -11.53 -10.05
C HIS A 37 -1.70 -12.17 -9.67
N ASP A 38 -2.62 -12.33 -10.61
CA ASP A 38 -4.00 -12.77 -10.31
C ASP A 38 -4.07 -14.15 -9.62
N SER A 39 -3.11 -15.04 -9.92
CA SER A 39 -3.03 -16.37 -9.32
C SER A 39 -2.65 -16.38 -7.84
N CYS A 40 -1.95 -15.36 -7.33
CA CYS A 40 -1.38 -15.38 -5.98
C CYS A 40 -1.71 -14.13 -5.15
N CYS A 41 -1.87 -12.98 -5.79
CA CYS A 41 -2.12 -11.70 -5.14
C CYS A 41 -2.78 -10.71 -6.10
N ASN A 42 -4.11 -10.61 -6.03
CA ASN A 42 -4.91 -9.64 -6.77
C ASN A 42 -5.07 -8.28 -6.04
N ARG A 43 -4.09 -7.92 -5.22
CA ARG A 43 -4.16 -6.72 -4.35
C ARG A 43 -3.67 -5.44 -5.02
N TYR A 44 -3.49 -5.44 -6.34
CA TYR A 44 -3.36 -4.23 -7.14
C TYR A 44 -4.69 -3.46 -7.26
N ARG A 45 -5.83 -4.07 -6.89
CA ARG A 45 -7.14 -3.40 -6.91
C ARG A 45 -7.17 -2.21 -5.95
N VAL A 46 -7.79 -1.10 -6.35
CA VAL A 46 -7.85 0.15 -5.55
C VAL A 46 -8.44 -0.04 -4.16
N ALA A 47 -9.42 -0.93 -4.01
CA ALA A 47 -10.03 -1.25 -2.72
C ALA A 47 -9.21 -2.23 -1.86
N ALA A 48 -8.18 -2.86 -2.41
CA ALA A 48 -7.38 -3.83 -1.70
C ALA A 48 -6.50 -3.17 -0.64
N ARG A 49 -6.33 -3.88 0.47
CA ARG A 49 -5.52 -3.46 1.62
C ARG A 49 -4.81 -4.66 2.22
N THR A 50 -3.63 -4.43 2.75
CA THR A 50 -2.88 -5.39 3.58
C THR A 50 -2.18 -4.61 4.70
N ALA A 51 -1.43 -5.29 5.55
CA ALA A 51 -0.66 -4.68 6.61
C ALA A 51 0.73 -5.30 6.75
N ASN A 52 1.63 -4.59 7.39
CA ASN A 52 2.87 -5.14 7.92
C ASN A 52 3.27 -4.40 9.21
N THR A 53 4.16 -4.98 10.00
CA THR A 53 4.64 -4.32 11.23
C THR A 53 5.43 -3.04 10.87
N PRO A 54 5.38 -1.98 11.69
CA PRO A 54 5.97 -0.68 11.34
C PRO A 54 7.49 -0.70 11.12
N ASP A 55 8.17 -1.69 11.70
CA ASP A 55 9.61 -1.94 11.61
C ASP A 55 10.01 -2.80 10.40
N SER A 56 9.04 -3.43 9.73
CA SER A 56 9.32 -4.28 8.57
C SER A 56 9.63 -3.46 7.31
N SER A 57 10.61 -3.92 6.54
CA SER A 57 10.97 -3.35 5.23
C SER A 57 11.11 -4.45 4.18
N SER A 58 10.85 -4.11 2.92
CA SER A 58 10.94 -5.04 1.78
C SER A 58 11.20 -4.27 0.49
N GLY A 59 11.89 -4.89 -0.48
CA GLY A 59 12.25 -4.23 -1.75
C GLY A 59 11.08 -3.90 -2.69
N ASN A 60 9.85 -4.20 -2.29
CA ASN A 60 8.62 -3.91 -3.01
C ASN A 60 7.65 -3.04 -2.19
N LEU A 61 8.17 -2.36 -1.16
CA LEU A 61 7.41 -1.53 -0.23
C LEU A 61 8.07 -0.15 -0.10
N GLY A 62 7.30 0.90 -0.39
CA GLY A 62 7.66 2.30 -0.29
C GLY A 62 6.52 3.14 0.32
N PHE A 63 6.50 4.44 0.02
CA PHE A 63 5.46 5.37 0.48
C PHE A 63 5.37 6.61 -0.41
N ARG A 64 4.27 7.33 -0.29
CA ARG A 64 4.11 8.70 -0.81
C ARG A 64 3.69 9.63 0.32
N THR A 65 4.07 10.89 0.25
CA THR A 65 3.73 11.90 1.26
C THR A 65 2.44 12.63 0.91
N VAL A 66 1.79 13.17 1.94
CA VAL A 66 0.64 14.08 1.85
C VAL A 66 0.94 15.26 2.76
N ALA A 67 0.52 16.46 2.34
CA ALA A 67 0.58 17.67 3.14
C ALA A 67 -0.80 18.32 3.19
N ASP A 68 -1.09 18.95 4.32
CA ASP A 68 -2.23 19.87 4.45
C ASP A 68 -1.94 21.16 3.65
N VAL A 69 -2.99 21.89 3.28
CA VAL A 69 -2.91 23.09 2.41
C VAL A 69 -2.67 24.36 3.21
#